data_AF-A0A5J6QT00-F1
#
_entry.id   AF-A0A5J6QT00-F1
#
_cell.length_a   1.000
_cell.length_b   1.000
_cell.length_c   1.000
_cell.angle_alpha   90.00
_cell.angle_beta   90.00
_cell.angle_gamma   90.00
#
_symmetry.space_group_name_H-M   'P 1'
#
loop_
_entity.id
_entity.type
_entity.pdbx_description
1 polymer ?
#
loop_
_entity_poly.entity_id
_entity_poly.type
_entity_poly.pdbx_seq_one_letter_code
_entity_poly.pdbx_strand_id
1 'polypeptide(L)'
;MSKNVLCLLAASLFTSYSLTTPAAEPASCQTVRMAEVGWADISATTGLASTLLKNLEFSLAMENQIMGAILDDKEQPEAAAKAWLKANPEVLEQWLAGVTTYDGAQALPAVRGSLGL
;
A
#
# COMPACT_ATOMS: atom_id res chain seq x y z
N MET A 1 65.70 12.13 6.89
CA MET A 1 64.96 13.09 7.75
C MET A 1 63.74 13.52 6.96
N SER A 2 62.66 12.76 7.07
CA SER A 2 61.78 12.65 8.24
C SER A 2 60.87 13.85 8.34
N LYS A 3 59.58 13.56 8.18
CA LYS A 3 58.38 14.21 8.77
C LYS A 3 57.16 14.01 7.86
N ASN A 4 57.33 13.95 6.53
CA ASN A 4 56.17 13.88 5.61
C ASN A 4 55.68 12.46 5.31
N VAL A 5 56.52 11.43 5.39
CA VAL A 5 56.11 10.03 5.17
C VAL A 5 55.48 9.41 6.43
N LEU A 6 55.75 10.00 7.61
CA LEU A 6 55.30 9.47 8.90
C LEU A 6 53.81 9.74 9.20
N CYS A 7 53.16 10.69 8.50
CA CYS A 7 51.72 10.92 8.63
C CYS A 7 50.84 9.99 7.77
N LEU A 8 51.43 9.24 6.82
CA LEU A 8 50.65 8.46 5.84
C LEU A 8 50.33 7.02 6.26
N LEU A 9 50.79 6.56 7.42
CA LEU A 9 50.62 5.15 7.85
C LEU A 9 49.85 4.95 9.18
N ALA A 10 49.35 6.01 9.84
CA ALA A 10 48.71 5.90 11.15
C ALA A 10 47.30 6.49 11.26
N ALA A 11 46.67 6.89 10.15
CA ALA A 11 45.30 7.43 10.12
C ALA A 11 44.29 6.51 9.41
N SER A 12 44.69 5.27 9.11
CA SER A 12 43.93 4.32 8.28
C SER A 12 43.24 3.20 9.04
N LEU A 13 43.23 3.22 10.38
CA LEU A 13 42.52 2.25 11.21
C LEU A 13 41.77 3.02 12.31
N PHE A 14 40.46 2.84 12.40
CA PHE A 14 39.48 3.63 13.19
C PHE A 14 38.78 4.80 12.49
N THR A 15 38.62 4.74 11.16
CA THR A 15 37.30 5.11 10.60
C THR A 15 36.29 4.16 11.21
N SER A 16 35.69 4.61 12.31
CA SER A 16 34.50 4.02 12.89
C SER A 16 33.44 4.04 11.79
N TYR A 17 33.35 2.94 11.04
CA TYR A 17 32.16 2.65 10.26
C TYR A 17 31.05 2.55 11.29
N SER A 18 30.28 3.63 11.45
CA SER A 18 28.89 3.49 11.84
C SER A 18 28.30 2.50 10.86
N LEU A 19 28.09 1.26 11.32
CA LEU A 19 27.17 0.33 10.71
C LEU A 19 25.80 1.01 10.84
N THR A 20 25.45 1.86 9.89
CA THR A 20 24.05 2.01 9.54
C THR A 20 23.65 0.62 9.06
N THR A 21 23.09 -0.20 9.94
CA THR A 21 22.18 -1.26 9.54
C THR A 21 21.02 -0.57 8.83
N PRO A 22 20.90 -0.61 7.49
CA PRO A 22 19.62 -0.30 6.89
C PRO A 22 18.54 -1.12 7.60
N ALA A 23 17.55 -0.42 8.16
CA ALA A 23 16.28 -0.99 8.58
C ALA A 23 15.45 -1.41 7.35
N ALA A 24 16.09 -2.02 6.36
CA ALA A 24 15.43 -2.62 5.22
C ALA A 24 14.76 -3.90 5.73
N GLU A 25 13.44 -3.88 5.80
CA GLU A 25 12.66 -5.08 6.11
C GLU A 25 13.01 -6.18 5.10
N PRO A 26 13.17 -7.44 5.53
CA PRO A 26 13.42 -8.51 4.59
C PRO A 26 12.24 -8.61 3.62
N ALA A 27 12.50 -8.89 2.34
CA ALA A 27 11.45 -8.99 1.32
C ALA A 27 10.33 -9.98 1.67
N SER A 28 10.61 -10.94 2.56
CA SER A 28 9.62 -11.86 3.12
C SER A 28 8.55 -11.17 3.98
N CYS A 29 8.86 -10.06 4.65
CA CYS A 29 7.90 -9.27 5.44
C CYS A 29 6.91 -8.48 4.56
N GLN A 30 7.19 -8.34 3.27
CA GLN A 30 6.41 -7.51 2.35
C GLN A 30 5.39 -8.30 1.53
N THR A 31 5.43 -9.64 1.60
CA THR A 31 4.50 -10.46 0.84
C THR A 31 3.30 -10.90 1.67
N VAL A 32 2.13 -10.34 1.35
CA VAL A 32 0.84 -10.82 1.86
C VAL A 32 0.58 -12.21 1.28
N ARG A 33 0.52 -13.23 2.15
CA ARG A 33 0.15 -14.60 1.80
C ARG A 33 -1.31 -14.81 2.19
N MET A 34 -2.17 -14.99 1.20
CA MET A 34 -3.57 -15.36 1.44
C MET A 34 -3.64 -16.87 1.69
N ALA A 35 -4.48 -17.29 2.64
CA ALA A 35 -4.64 -18.70 2.98
C ALA A 35 -5.38 -19.44 1.86
N GLU A 36 -4.72 -20.39 1.20
CA GLU A 36 -5.31 -21.23 0.17
C GLU A 36 -5.46 -22.66 0.71
N VAL A 37 -6.68 -23.04 1.08
CA VAL A 37 -6.99 -24.39 1.62
C VAL A 37 -7.29 -25.41 0.51
N GLY A 38 -7.27 -24.99 -0.76
CA GLY A 38 -7.39 -25.88 -1.93
C GLY A 38 -8.83 -26.17 -2.37
N TRP A 39 -9.82 -25.44 -1.85
CA TRP A 39 -11.18 -25.48 -2.38
C TRP A 39 -11.36 -24.45 -3.50
N ALA A 40 -12.03 -24.86 -4.59
CA ALA A 40 -12.10 -24.07 -5.81
C ALA A 40 -12.83 -22.71 -5.62
N ASP A 41 -13.82 -22.65 -4.74
CA ASP A 41 -14.55 -21.43 -4.37
C ASP A 41 -13.68 -20.43 -3.59
N ILE A 42 -12.80 -20.95 -2.73
CA ILE A 42 -11.82 -20.14 -1.99
C ILE A 42 -10.76 -19.60 -2.95
N SER A 43 -10.24 -20.43 -3.86
CA SER A 43 -9.30 -19.97 -4.89
C SER A 43 -9.90 -18.87 -5.76
N ALA A 44 -11.18 -19.00 -6.14
CA ALA A 44 -11.87 -18.00 -6.93
C ALA A 44 -11.99 -16.66 -6.16
N THR A 45 -12.54 -16.69 -4.94
CA THR A 45 -12.74 -15.48 -4.13
C THR A 45 -11.40 -14.81 -3.75
N THR A 46 -10.39 -15.61 -3.44
CA THR A 46 -9.02 -15.13 -3.17
C THR A 46 -8.41 -14.47 -4.40
N GLY A 47 -8.67 -15.00 -5.60
CA GLY A 47 -8.23 -14.40 -6.85
C GLY A 47 -8.82 -13.00 -7.07
N LEU A 48 -10.12 -12.83 -6.84
CA LEU A 48 -10.80 -11.53 -6.94
C LEU A 48 -10.21 -10.50 -5.96
N ALA A 49 -10.10 -10.89 -4.69
CA ALA A 49 -9.54 -10.04 -3.64
C ALA A 49 -8.07 -9.71 -3.90
N SER A 50 -7.27 -10.68 -4.38
CA SER A 50 -5.86 -10.48 -4.73
C SER A 50 -5.69 -9.42 -5.82
N THR A 51 -6.52 -9.46 -6.86
CA THR A 51 -6.47 -8.48 -7.94
C THR A 51 -6.80 -7.09 -7.42
N LEU A 52 -7.87 -6.94 -6.62
CA LEU A 52 -8.23 -5.68 -5.99
C LEU A 52 -7.07 -5.13 -5.14
N LEU A 53 -6.52 -5.95 -4.24
CA LEU A 53 -5.46 -5.52 -3.32
C LEU A 53 -4.16 -5.14 -4.03
N LYS A 54 -3.86 -5.74 -5.19
CA LYS A 54 -2.69 -5.36 -6.01
C LYS A 54 -2.83 -3.99 -6.67
N ASN A 55 -4.05 -3.59 -6.98
CA ASN A 55 -4.34 -2.31 -7.64
C ASN A 55 -4.53 -1.17 -6.64
N LEU A 56 -4.77 -1.51 -5.37
CA LEU A 56 -5.21 -0.59 -4.35
C LEU A 56 -4.02 0.23 -3.82
N GLU A 57 -3.97 1.48 -4.28
CA GLU A 57 -2.97 2.47 -3.91
C GLU A 57 -3.62 3.66 -3.23
N PHE A 58 -2.99 4.13 -2.15
CA PHE A 58 -3.42 5.32 -1.43
C PHE A 58 -2.41 6.44 -1.59
N SER A 59 -2.90 7.68 -1.56
CA SER A 59 -2.06 8.86 -1.49
C SER A 59 -2.20 9.52 -0.12
N LEU A 60 -1.14 10.18 0.34
CA LEU A 60 -1.19 10.95 1.60
C LEU A 60 -2.29 12.01 1.59
N ALA A 61 -2.56 12.61 0.44
CA ALA A 61 -3.63 13.60 0.30
C ALA A 61 -5.02 12.96 0.55
N MET A 62 -5.27 11.78 -0.04
CA MET A 62 -6.51 11.03 0.17
C MET A 62 -6.68 10.64 1.65
N GLU A 63 -5.66 10.03 2.25
CA GLU A 63 -5.72 9.58 3.64
C GLU A 63 -5.95 10.75 4.60
N ASN A 64 -5.25 11.87 4.41
CA ASN A 64 -5.42 13.06 5.25
C ASN A 64 -6.81 13.68 5.13
N GLN A 65 -7.41 13.71 3.93
CA GLN A 65 -8.76 14.22 3.73
C GLN A 65 -9.80 13.37 4.46
N ILE A 66 -9.71 12.04 4.33
CA ILE A 66 -10.63 11.11 5.00
C ILE A 66 -10.42 11.15 6.52
N MET A 67 -9.17 11.17 6.99
CA MET A 67 -8.88 11.30 8.43
C MET A 67 -9.36 12.62 9.02
N GLY A 68 -9.28 13.74 8.27
CA GLY A 68 -9.84 15.02 8.67
C GLY A 68 -11.34 14.94 8.91
N ALA A 69 -12.09 14.34 7.98
CA ALA A 69 -13.54 14.14 8.15
C ALA A 69 -13.88 13.29 9.39
N ILE A 70 -13.05 12.29 9.72
CA ILE A 70 -13.28 11.43 10.89
C ILE A 70 -12.92 12.16 12.20
N LEU A 71 -11.75 12.80 12.24
CA LEU A 71 -11.20 13.35 13.48
C LEU A 71 -11.73 14.74 13.80
N ASP A 72 -11.90 15.60 12.81
CA ASP A 72 -12.34 16.99 12.98
C ASP A 72 -13.87 17.10 12.87
N ASP A 73 -14.45 16.52 11.80
CA ASP A 73 -15.90 16.60 11.54
C ASP A 73 -16.72 15.49 12.23
N LYS A 74 -16.03 14.54 12.91
CA LYS A 74 -16.64 13.42 13.67
C LYS A 74 -17.53 12.51 12.81
N GLU A 75 -17.25 12.41 11.51
CA GLU A 75 -17.95 11.47 10.64
C GLU A 75 -17.62 10.01 10.99
N GLN A 76 -18.55 9.11 10.68
CA GLN A 76 -18.27 7.68 10.73
C GLN A 76 -17.28 7.31 9.62
N PRO A 77 -16.26 6.48 9.87
CA PRO A 77 -15.21 6.16 8.90
C PRO A 77 -15.74 5.70 7.53
N GLU A 78 -16.77 4.85 7.51
CA GLU A 78 -17.37 4.35 6.28
C GLU A 78 -18.14 5.44 5.53
N ALA A 79 -18.74 6.40 6.26
CA ALA A 79 -19.44 7.53 5.66
C ALA A 79 -18.45 8.49 4.99
N ALA A 80 -17.36 8.84 5.70
CA ALA A 80 -16.29 9.69 5.19
C ALA A 80 -15.63 9.08 3.93
N ALA A 81 -15.29 7.79 3.99
CA ALA A 81 -14.72 7.09 2.83
C ALA A 81 -15.69 7.06 1.64
N LYS A 82 -16.98 6.76 1.86
CA LYS A 82 -17.99 6.79 0.79
C LYS A 82 -18.17 8.18 0.19
N ALA A 83 -18.24 9.21 1.03
CA ALA A 83 -18.35 10.60 0.57
C ALA A 83 -17.14 10.99 -0.29
N TRP A 84 -15.94 10.63 0.16
CA TRP A 84 -14.70 10.86 -0.58
C TRP A 84 -14.67 10.12 -1.92
N LEU A 85 -15.05 8.82 -1.95
CA LEU A 85 -15.11 8.04 -3.18
C LEU A 85 -16.12 8.58 -4.20
N LYS A 86 -17.24 9.14 -3.73
CA LYS A 86 -18.20 9.81 -4.62
C LYS A 86 -17.64 11.10 -5.21
N ALA A 87 -16.84 11.83 -4.45
CA ALA A 87 -16.20 13.06 -4.90
C ALA A 87 -14.99 12.81 -5.83
N ASN A 88 -14.37 11.62 -5.76
CA ASN A 88 -13.19 11.24 -6.53
C ASN A 88 -13.40 9.88 -7.23
N PRO A 89 -14.41 9.75 -8.13
CA PRO A 89 -14.81 8.47 -8.72
C PRO A 89 -13.77 7.86 -9.68
N GLU A 90 -12.79 8.65 -10.12
CA GLU A 90 -11.71 8.22 -11.01
C GLU A 90 -10.79 7.18 -10.38
N VAL A 91 -10.61 7.20 -9.05
CA VAL A 91 -9.73 6.22 -8.37
C VAL A 91 -10.25 4.79 -8.51
N LEU A 92 -11.58 4.66 -8.65
CA LEU A 92 -12.25 3.37 -8.81
C LEU A 92 -11.83 2.69 -10.12
N GLU A 93 -11.46 3.44 -11.16
CA GLU A 93 -11.03 2.86 -12.43
C GLU A 93 -9.70 2.12 -12.28
N GLN A 94 -8.77 2.71 -11.52
CA GLN A 94 -7.48 2.08 -11.21
C GLN A 94 -7.65 0.89 -10.28
N TRP A 95 -8.35 1.07 -9.15
CA TRP A 95 -8.48 0.01 -8.15
C TRP A 95 -9.26 -1.20 -8.68
N LEU A 96 -10.28 -0.97 -9.50
CA LEU A 96 -11.15 -2.04 -10.02
C LEU A 96 -10.69 -2.60 -11.37
N ALA A 97 -9.52 -2.19 -11.87
CA ALA A 97 -8.97 -2.70 -13.13
C ALA A 97 -8.81 -4.24 -13.08
N GLY A 98 -9.58 -4.95 -13.92
CA GLY A 98 -9.58 -6.41 -13.98
C GLY A 98 -10.25 -7.11 -12.79
N VAL A 99 -10.93 -6.37 -11.90
CA VAL A 99 -11.70 -6.92 -10.79
C VAL A 99 -13.12 -7.24 -11.27
N THR A 100 -13.60 -8.45 -10.96
CA THR A 100 -14.99 -8.85 -11.18
C THR A 100 -15.75 -8.95 -9.86
N THR A 101 -17.07 -8.90 -9.95
CA THR A 101 -17.99 -9.26 -8.87
C THR A 101 -17.97 -10.77 -8.61
N TYR A 102 -18.61 -11.21 -7.52
CA TYR A 102 -18.71 -12.63 -7.17
C TYR A 102 -19.40 -13.48 -8.26
N ASP A 103 -20.37 -12.89 -8.97
CA ASP A 103 -21.08 -13.50 -10.10
C ASP A 103 -20.34 -13.34 -11.44
N GLY A 104 -19.14 -12.75 -11.45
CA GLY A 104 -18.28 -12.65 -12.63
C GLY A 104 -18.56 -11.45 -13.54
N ALA A 105 -19.47 -10.54 -13.16
CA ALA A 105 -19.66 -9.27 -13.86
C ALA A 105 -18.51 -8.28 -13.57
N GLN A 106 -18.39 -7.22 -14.35
CA GLN A 106 -17.36 -6.20 -14.11
C GLN A 106 -17.63 -5.42 -12.82
N ALA A 107 -16.62 -5.22 -11.99
CA ALA A 107 -16.81 -4.60 -10.67
C ALA A 107 -17.12 -3.10 -10.74
N LEU A 108 -16.50 -2.36 -11.67
CA LEU A 108 -16.66 -0.90 -11.78
C LEU A 108 -18.13 -0.41 -11.86
N PRO A 109 -18.98 -0.94 -12.77
CA PRO A 109 -20.38 -0.51 -12.82
C PRO A 109 -21.17 -0.89 -11.56
N ALA A 110 -20.88 -2.04 -10.95
CA ALA A 110 -21.54 -2.47 -9.71
C ALA A 110 -21.18 -1.54 -8.53
N VAL A 111 -19.90 -1.18 -8.39
CA VAL A 111 -19.44 -0.28 -7.33
C VAL A 111 -19.98 1.14 -7.54
N ARG A 112 -19.95 1.67 -8.77
CA ARG A 112 -20.56 2.97 -9.09
C ARG A 112 -22.05 3.00 -8.73
N GLY A 113 -22.79 1.97 -9.12
CA GLY A 113 -24.20 1.81 -8.72
C GLY A 113 -24.40 1.80 -7.20
N SER A 114 -23.55 1.09 -6.45
CA SER A 114 -23.61 1.06 -4.98
C SER A 114 -23.29 2.40 -4.30
N LEU A 115 -22.48 3.23 -4.95
CA LEU A 115 -22.14 4.58 -4.49
C LEU A 115 -23.15 5.63 -4.98
N GLY A 116 -24.07 5.27 -5.88
CA GLY A 116 -25.02 6.20 -6.48
C GLY A 116 -24.36 7.18 -7.45
N LEU A 117 -23.37 6.70 -8.21
CA LEU A 117 -22.65 7.40 -9.27
C LEU A 117 -23.17 7.01 -10.65
#